data_AF-A0A0D8DKR3-F1
#
_entry.id   AF-A0A0D8DKR3-F1
#
_cell.length_a   1.000
_cell.length_b   1.000
_cell.length_c   1.000
_cell.angle_alpha   90.00
_cell.angle_beta   90.00
_cell.angle_gamma   90.00
#
_symmetry.space_group_name_H-M   'P 1'
#
loop_
_entity.id
_entity.type
_entity.pdbx_description
1 polymer ?
#
loop_
_entity_poly.entity_id
_entity_poly.type
_entity_poly.pdbx_seq_one_letter_code
_entity_poly.pdbx_strand_id
1 'polypeptide(L)' 'MRKNEEFNYMLGTIVRDLPESVRGALRGGIYSIMSKQGTREARDFIVKKKNDGVITEDMEKNLLDLIYAYSKYR' A
#
# COMPACT_ATOMS: atom_id res chain seq x y z
N MET A 1 -0.50 -7.55 16.87
CA MET A 1 0.89 -7.61 16.37
C MET A 1 1.00 -8.38 15.06
N ARG A 2 0.66 -9.68 15.00
CA ARG A 2 0.84 -10.53 13.79
C ARG A 2 0.23 -9.97 12.49
N LYS A 3 -0.99 -9.43 12.52
CA LYS A 3 -1.65 -8.90 11.31
C LYS A 3 -1.00 -7.63 10.74
N ASN A 4 -0.35 -6.82 11.59
CA ASN A 4 0.35 -5.62 11.12
C ASN A 4 1.68 -5.99 10.45
N GLU A 5 2.35 -7.01 10.99
CA GLU A 5 3.56 -7.59 10.40
C GLU A 5 3.24 -8.26 9.08
N GLU A 6 2.16 -9.05 9.02
CA GLU A 6 1.65 -9.69 7.80
C GLU A 6 1.29 -8.64 6.74
N PHE A 7 0.51 -7.63 7.10
CA PHE A 7 0.18 -6.52 6.19
C PHE A 7 1.45 -5.83 5.66
N ASN A 8 2.39 -5.50 6.56
CA ASN A 8 3.62 -4.83 6.18
C ASN A 8 4.54 -5.73 5.32
N TYR A 9 4.50 -7.05 5.52
CA TYR A 9 5.21 -8.03 4.70
C TYR A 9 4.60 -8.14 3.30
N MET A 10 3.27 -8.29 3.20
CA MET A 10 2.56 -8.34 1.92
C MET A 10 2.75 -7.04 1.14
N LEU A 11 2.64 -5.90 1.80
CA LEU A 11 2.88 -4.59 1.21
C LEU A 11 4.28 -4.51 0.60
N GLY A 12 5.30 -4.94 1.36
CA GLY A 12 6.69 -5.00 0.90
C GLY A 12 6.90 -5.96 -0.28
N THR A 13 6.13 -7.04 -0.34
CA THR A 13 6.17 -8.02 -1.45
C THR A 13 5.62 -7.42 -2.73
N ILE A 14 4.48 -6.71 -2.64
CA ILE A 14 3.85 -6.08 -3.80
C ILE A 14 4.78 -5.02 -4.41
N VAL A 15 5.46 -4.22 -3.59
CA VAL A 15 6.33 -3.12 -4.06
C VAL A 15 7.77 -3.54 -4.34
N ARG A 16 8.09 -4.83 -4.26
CA ARG A 16 9.48 -5.32 -4.29
C ARG A 16 10.21 -5.01 -5.59
N ASP A 17 9.51 -4.87 -6.71
CA ASP A 17 10.16 -4.66 -8.00
C ASP A 17 10.39 -3.16 -8.30
N LEU A 18 9.94 -2.27 -7.41
CA LEU A 18 10.22 -0.83 -7.51
C LEU A 18 11.66 -0.50 -7.11
N PRO A 19 12.23 0.59 -7.65
CA PRO A 19 13.47 1.18 -7.14
C PRO A 19 13.39 1.43 -5.63
N GLU A 20 14.50 1.27 -4.92
CA GLU A 20 14.55 1.35 -3.45
C GLU A 20 13.99 2.67 -2.90
N SER A 21 14.32 3.79 -3.56
CA SER A 21 13.84 5.13 -3.22
C SER A 21 12.32 5.26 -3.29
N VAL A 22 11.69 4.60 -4.26
CA VAL A 22 10.24 4.59 -4.47
C VAL A 22 9.57 3.60 -3.51
N ARG A 23 10.17 2.42 -3.36
CA ARG A 23 9.66 1.32 -2.53
C ARG A 23 9.46 1.76 -1.07
N GLY A 24 10.47 2.40 -0.48
CA GLY A 24 10.41 2.87 0.90
C GLY A 24 9.31 3.89 1.12
N ALA A 25 9.22 4.88 0.21
CA ALA A 25 8.20 5.92 0.26
C ALA A 25 6.78 5.37 0.10
N LEU A 26 6.55 4.45 -0.84
CA LEU A 26 5.24 3.86 -1.09
C LEU A 26 4.78 3.01 0.10
N ARG A 27 5.65 2.10 0.58
CA ARG A 27 5.37 1.22 1.71
C ARG A 27 5.10 2.01 2.99
N GLY A 28 6.00 2.94 3.33
CA GLY A 28 5.86 3.78 4.53
C GLY A 28 4.62 4.68 4.46
N GLY A 29 4.34 5.25 3.29
CA GLY A 29 3.17 6.07 3.04
C GLY A 29 1.87 5.30 3.27
N ILE A 30 1.70 4.16 2.59
CA ILE A 30 0.49 3.32 2.73
C ILE A 30 0.33 2.82 4.17
N TYR A 31 1.40 2.34 4.80
CA TYR A 31 1.34 1.87 6.18
C TYR A 31 0.93 2.98 7.15
N SER A 32 1.53 4.17 7.04
CA SER A 32 1.20 5.32 7.90
C SER A 32 -0.22 5.82 7.69
N ILE A 33 -0.68 5.92 6.43
CA ILE A 33 -2.03 6.37 6.09
C ILE A 33 -3.05 5.36 6.59
N MET A 34 -2.85 4.06 6.34
CA MET A 34 -3.71 3.01 6.88
C MET A 34 -3.76 3.11 8.41
N SER A 35 -2.61 3.27 9.08
CA SER A 35 -2.54 3.37 10.54
C SER A 35 -3.29 4.56 11.13
N LYS A 36 -3.33 5.71 10.45
CA LYS A 36 -3.76 7.00 11.05
C LYS A 36 -5.04 7.59 10.46
N GLN A 37 -5.31 7.37 9.18
CA GLN A 37 -6.38 8.04 8.44
C GLN A 37 -7.43 7.03 7.99
N GLY A 38 -7.00 5.91 7.43
CA GLY A 38 -7.88 4.81 7.04
C GLY A 38 -7.80 4.43 5.57
N THR A 39 -8.74 3.58 5.16
CA THR A 39 -8.74 2.90 3.86
C THR A 39 -9.04 3.84 2.70
N ARG A 40 -9.88 4.86 2.92
CA ARG A 40 -10.24 5.83 1.88
C ARG A 40 -9.03 6.65 1.46
N GLU A 41 -8.30 7.18 2.42
CA GLU A 41 -7.11 8.01 2.20
C GLU A 41 -5.98 7.17 1.62
N ALA A 42 -5.85 5.91 2.02
CA ALA A 42 -4.88 4.98 1.45
C ALA A 42 -5.19 4.67 -0.02
N ARG A 43 -6.48 4.46 -0.36
CA ARG A 43 -6.93 4.31 -1.75
C ARG A 43 -6.57 5.54 -2.58
N ASP A 44 -6.93 6.73 -2.11
CA ASP A 44 -6.69 7.97 -2.85
C ASP A 44 -5.19 8.19 -3.08
N PHE A 45 -4.34 7.84 -2.11
CA PHE A 45 -2.89 7.83 -2.27
C PHE A 45 -2.40 6.83 -3.33
N ILE A 46 -2.90 5.59 -3.32
CA ILE A 46 -2.51 4.56 -4.30
C ILE A 46 -2.92 4.98 -5.72
N VAL A 47 -4.17 5.43 -5.91
CA VAL A 47 -4.68 5.90 -7.20
C VAL A 47 -3.85 7.08 -7.71
N LYS A 48 -3.49 8.02 -6.82
CA LYS A 48 -2.60 9.12 -7.18
C LYS A 48 -1.25 8.60 -7.68
N LYS A 49 -0.65 7.62 -7.00
CA LYS A 49 0.64 7.05 -7.42
C LYS A 49 0.59 6.32 -8.75
N LYS A 50 -0.54 5.70 -9.08
CA LYS A 50 -0.76 5.14 -10.42
C LYS A 50 -0.88 6.25 -11.47
N ASN A 51 -1.65 7.30 -11.19
CA ASN A 51 -1.81 8.44 -12.09
C ASN A 51 -0.48 9.22 -12.30
N ASP A 52 0.36 9.28 -11.28
CA ASP A 52 1.72 9.84 -11.34
C ASP A 52 2.70 8.93 -12.13
N GLY A 53 2.29 7.75 -12.57
CA GLY A 53 3.13 6.77 -13.29
C GLY A 53 4.15 6.03 -12.41
N VAL A 54 4.00 6.09 -11.09
CA VAL A 54 4.94 5.49 -10.13
C VAL A 54 4.75 3.98 -10.01
N ILE A 55 3.51 3.50 -10.18
CA ILE A 55 3.14 2.09 -10.10
C ILE A 55 2.28 1.71 -11.30
N THR A 56 2.30 0.42 -11.65
CA THR A 56 1.46 -0.12 -12.73
C THR A 56 0.01 -0.33 -12.25
N GLU A 57 -0.89 -0.57 -13.20
CA GLU A 57 -2.29 -0.89 -12.92
C GLU A 57 -2.44 -2.21 -12.14
N ASP A 58 -1.61 -3.22 -12.43
CA ASP A 58 -1.58 -4.48 -11.67
C ASP A 58 -1.14 -4.25 -10.22
N MET A 59 -0.13 -3.38 -10.01
CA MET A 59 0.31 -3.02 -8.66
C MET A 59 -0.78 -2.24 -7.91
N GLU A 60 -1.44 -1.28 -8.57
CA GLU A 60 -2.57 -0.55 -8.01
C GLU A 60 -3.63 -1.54 -7.51
N LYS A 61 -4.07 -2.48 -8.36
CA LYS A 61 -5.07 -3.48 -8.00
C LYS A 61 -4.67 -4.30 -6.78
N ASN A 62 -3.44 -4.83 -6.76
CA ASN A 62 -2.92 -5.62 -5.65
C ASN A 62 -2.84 -4.82 -4.33
N LEU A 63 -2.44 -3.55 -4.41
CA LEU A 63 -2.38 -2.67 -3.24
C LEU A 63 -3.77 -2.34 -2.71
N LEU A 64 -4.74 -2.07 -3.60
CA LEU A 64 -6.13 -1.83 -3.24
C LEU A 64 -6.73 -3.06 -2.53
N ASP A 65 -6.57 -4.25 -3.12
CA ASP A 65 -7.04 -5.50 -2.53
C ASP A 65 -6.46 -5.71 -1.13
N LEU A 66 -5.16 -5.43 -0.95
CA LEU A 66 -4.49 -5.55 0.35
C LEU A 66 -5.06 -4.58 1.40
N ILE A 67 -5.25 -3.30 1.06
CA ILE A 67 -5.76 -2.32 2.04
C ILE A 67 -7.22 -2.60 2.42
N TYR A 68 -8.04 -3.08 1.48
CA TYR A 68 -9.43 -3.46 1.76
C TYR A 68 -9.51 -4.74 2.61
N ALA A 69 -8.68 -5.74 2.29
CA ALA A 69 -8.57 -6.95 3.11
C ALA A 69 -8.16 -6.59 4.54
N TYR A 70 -7.15 -5.73 4.71
CA TYR A 70 -6.69 -5.31 6.03
C TYR A 70 -7.75 -4.50 6.81
N SER A 71 -8.49 -3.62 6.13
CA SER A 71 -9.59 -2.84 6.72
C SER A 71 -10.68 -3.70 7.33
N LYS A 72 -10.96 -4.88 6.77
CA LYS A 72 -12.00 -5.80 7.27
C LYS A 72 -11.63 -6.43 8.63
N TYR A 73 -10.35 -6.39 8.99
CA TYR A 73 -9.80 -7.10 10.15
C TYR A 73 -9.27 -6.18 11.25
N ARG A 74 -9.35 -4.87 11.04
CA ARG A 74 -8.94 -3.84 11.97
C ARG A 74 -10.13 -3.32 12.77
#